data_AF-A0A522BS69-F1
#
_entry.id   AF-A0A522BS69-F1
#
_cell.length_a   1.000
_cell.length_b   1.000
_cell.length_c   1.000
_cell.angle_alpha   90.00
_cell.angle_beta   90.00
_cell.angle_gamma   90.00
#
_symmetry.space_group_name_H-M   'P 1'
#
loop_
_entity.id
_entity.type
_entity.pdbx_description
1 polymer ?
#
loop_
_entity_poly.entity_id
_entity_poly.type
_entity_poly.pdbx_seq_one_letter_code
_entity_poly.pdbx_strand_id
1 'polypeptide(L)'
;METALQKSVDQLLKLAAEKNAVLDLSDVRAALPQALRAKPDALDAVLAALADEDITVVDDAETKELVREVEAMAFAPAVRKLYGDQPLAGDLRDYFVRLAMSCTPLPREQVNNLVRVVQANSRQILTPDPERPHLRQLRFRRGAAAVRAQEMLWRHDLRYILAIVRRRQHLGRLEFADAVQEATLGYLHAVDKFQPEFGNTLLTYASWWIKQSIHRAEIQSAMNRLPVHVHEMLNRVLRRMAREGTTQEDAIRAEAGSSEQRNAYLNSAYMVKQGFLSLDQPVGNEGEERTVAFSDLLVESTQKDQAADAREISREELGRVAVLLNVLPPRECQVFVKRRIMERTLTDAGRPLEVCRERARQIEVIAARRLAALLKSKDVATALVSVPFLSLEEFHTLCRPPGANESPRLRELRQTVGTLAERVRRLPLLAIKRPGRSRARKTNGNGAPAAGPEPRPEEQAAGHDPTPGGDASEA
;
A
#
# COMPACT_ATOMS: atom_id res chain seq x y z
N MET A 1 0.00 -30.95 31.58
CA MET A 1 -0.70 -29.68 31.31
C MET A 1 -1.62 -29.83 30.10
N GLU A 2 -1.13 -30.41 29.00
CA GLU A 2 -1.93 -30.70 27.80
C GLU A 2 -3.23 -31.48 28.06
N THR A 3 -3.17 -32.52 28.89
CA THR A 3 -4.35 -33.34 29.24
C THR A 3 -5.42 -32.60 30.05
N ALA A 4 -5.07 -31.52 30.74
CA ALA A 4 -6.01 -30.67 31.46
C ALA A 4 -6.63 -29.60 30.54
N LEU A 5 -5.83 -29.08 29.60
CA LEU A 5 -6.28 -28.14 28.58
C LEU A 5 -7.25 -28.79 27.58
N GLN A 6 -6.95 -30.01 27.12
CA GLN A 6 -7.86 -30.78 26.25
C GLN A 6 -9.20 -31.06 26.93
N LYS A 7 -9.20 -31.43 28.21
CA LYS A 7 -10.46 -31.62 28.96
C LYS A 7 -11.27 -30.33 29.11
N SER A 8 -10.62 -29.17 29.27
CA SER A 8 -11.34 -27.89 29.29
C SER A 8 -11.87 -27.48 27.91
N VAL A 9 -11.13 -27.78 26.84
CA VAL A 9 -11.58 -27.55 25.45
C VAL A 9 -12.79 -28.45 25.15
N ASP A 10 -12.75 -29.74 25.49
CA ASP A 10 -13.88 -30.66 25.31
C ASP A 10 -15.14 -30.24 26.09
N GLN A 11 -14.97 -29.66 27.28
CA GLN A 11 -16.08 -29.10 28.06
C GLN A 11 -16.65 -27.84 27.41
N LEU A 12 -15.79 -26.97 26.87
CA LEU A 12 -16.20 -25.75 26.17
C LEU A 12 -16.86 -26.06 24.82
N LEU A 13 -16.42 -27.10 24.10
CA LEU A 13 -17.07 -27.57 22.87
C LEU A 13 -18.51 -28.04 23.14
N LYS A 14 -18.74 -28.75 24.25
CA LYS A 14 -20.10 -29.15 24.65
C LYS A 14 -20.98 -27.96 25.03
N LEU A 15 -20.43 -26.99 25.77
CA LEU A 15 -21.14 -25.75 26.12
C LEU A 15 -21.40 -24.87 24.89
N ALA A 16 -20.49 -24.86 23.91
CA ALA A 16 -20.67 -24.16 22.64
C ALA A 16 -21.77 -24.80 21.80
N ALA A 17 -21.90 -26.13 21.80
CA ALA A 17 -22.99 -26.82 21.12
C ALA A 17 -24.36 -26.48 21.70
N GLU A 18 -24.45 -26.25 23.02
CA GLU A 18 -25.69 -25.81 23.69
C GLU A 18 -26.01 -24.32 23.43
N LYS A 19 -24.98 -23.48 23.24
CA LYS A 19 -25.10 -22.03 23.02
C LYS A 19 -24.97 -21.59 21.56
N ASN A 20 -25.19 -22.48 20.58
CA ASN A 20 -25.09 -22.18 19.14
C ASN A 20 -23.74 -21.54 18.73
N ALA A 21 -22.62 -22.12 19.18
CA ALA A 21 -21.25 -21.70 18.85
C ALA A 21 -20.84 -20.27 19.31
N VAL A 22 -21.52 -19.75 20.35
CA VAL A 22 -21.15 -18.49 21.02
C VAL A 22 -20.84 -18.75 22.49
N LEU A 23 -19.63 -18.41 22.94
CA LEU A 23 -19.17 -18.58 24.33
C LEU A 23 -18.74 -17.24 24.93
N ASP A 24 -19.03 -17.01 26.21
CA ASP A 24 -18.55 -15.82 26.92
C ASP A 24 -17.13 -16.03 27.45
N LEU A 25 -16.30 -14.98 27.50
CA LEU A 25 -14.94 -15.07 28.05
C LEU A 25 -14.93 -15.46 29.55
N SER A 26 -16.02 -15.21 30.27
CA SER A 26 -16.25 -15.70 31.63
C SER A 26 -16.42 -17.21 31.69
N ASP A 27 -17.09 -17.81 30.70
CA ASP A 27 -17.32 -19.26 30.63
C ASP A 27 -16.03 -20.01 30.30
N VAL A 28 -15.22 -19.44 29.39
CA VAL A 28 -13.87 -19.93 29.06
C VAL A 28 -12.96 -19.89 30.31
N ARG A 29 -13.00 -18.78 31.07
CA ARG A 29 -12.25 -18.65 32.34
C ARG A 29 -12.77 -19.59 33.43
N ALA A 30 -14.07 -19.87 33.47
CA ALA A 30 -14.66 -20.79 34.44
C ALA A 30 -14.23 -22.24 34.19
N ALA A 31 -14.16 -22.66 32.92
CA ALA A 31 -13.73 -24.01 32.52
C ALA A 31 -12.23 -24.27 32.72
N LEU A 32 -11.40 -23.22 32.79
CA LEU A 32 -9.96 -23.34 33.09
C LEU A 32 -9.73 -23.70 34.58
N PRO A 33 -8.88 -24.71 34.88
CA PRO A 33 -8.47 -25.02 36.25
C PRO A 33 -7.78 -23.81 36.92
N GLN A 34 -7.99 -23.59 38.22
CA GLN A 34 -7.48 -22.42 38.96
C GLN A 34 -5.97 -22.18 38.78
N ALA A 35 -5.17 -23.25 38.66
CA ALA A 35 -3.71 -23.16 38.46
C ALA A 35 -3.28 -22.60 37.08
N LEU A 36 -4.17 -22.63 36.08
CA LEU A 36 -3.90 -22.19 34.71
C LEU A 36 -4.58 -20.85 34.37
N ARG A 37 -5.56 -20.39 35.16
CA ARG A 37 -6.24 -19.09 34.98
C ARG A 37 -5.30 -17.88 35.03
N ALA A 38 -4.17 -18.00 35.73
CA ALA A 38 -3.20 -16.93 35.90
C ALA A 38 -2.13 -16.87 34.78
N LYS A 39 -2.08 -17.85 33.88
CA LYS A 39 -1.08 -17.91 32.80
C LYS A 39 -1.70 -17.47 31.47
N PRO A 40 -1.22 -16.37 30.85
CA PRO A 40 -1.75 -15.87 29.58
C PRO A 40 -1.61 -16.89 28.43
N ASP A 41 -0.47 -17.60 28.37
CA ASP A 41 -0.19 -18.60 27.32
C ASP A 41 -1.22 -19.75 27.27
N ALA A 42 -1.80 -20.11 28.43
CA ALA A 42 -2.80 -21.17 28.53
C ALA A 42 -4.18 -20.71 28.05
N LEU A 43 -4.51 -19.43 28.25
CA LEU A 43 -5.74 -18.83 27.74
C LEU A 43 -5.67 -18.68 26.21
N ASP A 44 -4.53 -18.22 25.69
CA ASP A 44 -4.31 -18.08 24.25
C ASP A 44 -4.39 -19.42 23.51
N ALA A 45 -3.84 -20.50 24.09
CA ALA A 45 -3.95 -21.84 23.54
C ALA A 45 -5.39 -22.37 23.47
N VAL A 46 -6.22 -22.06 24.46
CA VAL A 46 -7.65 -22.44 24.48
C VAL A 46 -8.46 -21.58 23.50
N LEU A 47 -8.17 -20.28 23.42
CA LEU A 47 -8.83 -19.40 22.45
C LEU A 47 -8.47 -19.76 21.00
N ALA A 48 -7.22 -20.16 20.75
CA ALA A 48 -6.80 -20.67 19.45
C ALA A 48 -7.54 -21.97 19.08
N ALA A 49 -7.63 -22.93 20.01
CA ALA A 49 -8.36 -24.18 19.78
C ALA A 49 -9.87 -23.98 19.56
N LEU A 50 -10.49 -22.98 20.21
CA LEU A 50 -11.90 -22.63 19.97
C LEU A 50 -12.10 -21.91 18.63
N ALA A 51 -11.11 -21.12 18.19
CA ALA A 51 -11.14 -20.44 16.90
C ALA A 51 -11.01 -21.41 15.72
N ASP A 52 -10.21 -22.48 15.88
CA ASP A 52 -10.07 -23.54 14.86
C ASP A 52 -11.37 -24.32 14.63
N GLU A 53 -12.29 -24.31 15.60
CA GLU A 53 -13.60 -24.98 15.57
C GLU A 53 -14.77 -24.00 15.27
N ASP A 54 -14.48 -22.81 14.73
CA ASP A 54 -15.45 -21.75 14.37
C ASP A 54 -16.31 -21.23 15.55
N ILE A 55 -15.83 -21.36 16.80
CA ILE A 55 -16.57 -20.90 17.98
C ILE A 55 -16.19 -19.46 18.32
N THR A 56 -17.19 -18.58 18.31
CA THR A 56 -17.01 -17.16 18.61
C THR A 56 -17.00 -16.90 20.11
N VAL A 57 -15.88 -16.39 20.64
CA VAL A 57 -15.77 -15.98 22.05
C VAL A 57 -16.01 -14.48 22.18
N VAL A 58 -17.06 -14.11 22.92
CA VAL A 58 -17.51 -12.72 23.10
C VAL A 58 -17.06 -12.19 24.46
N ASP A 59 -16.40 -11.03 24.48
CA ASP A 59 -15.94 -10.38 25.70
C ASP A 59 -17.02 -9.42 26.24
N ASP A 60 -18.00 -10.00 26.91
CA ASP A 60 -19.25 -9.34 27.33
C ASP A 60 -19.11 -8.41 28.55
N ALA A 61 -17.96 -8.45 29.25
CA ALA A 61 -17.74 -7.71 30.50
C ALA A 61 -17.55 -6.20 30.27
N GLU A 62 -16.67 -5.81 29.35
CA GLU A 62 -16.46 -4.40 28.99
C GLU A 62 -17.72 -3.78 28.37
N THR A 63 -18.49 -4.54 27.58
CA THR A 63 -19.75 -4.09 26.99
C THR A 63 -20.85 -3.94 28.04
N LYS A 64 -21.00 -4.87 28.99
CA LYS A 64 -21.99 -4.76 30.08
C LYS A 64 -21.66 -3.64 31.07
N GLU A 65 -20.39 -3.45 31.41
CA GLU A 65 -19.94 -2.35 32.28
C GLU A 65 -20.11 -1.00 31.59
N LEU A 66 -19.76 -0.91 30.30
CA LEU A 66 -19.97 0.30 29.50
C LEU A 66 -21.46 0.60 29.27
N VAL A 67 -22.31 -0.41 29.08
CA VAL A 67 -23.77 -0.23 29.03
C VAL A 67 -24.29 0.28 30.37
N ARG A 68 -23.86 -0.27 31.50
CA ARG A 68 -24.25 0.22 32.84
C ARG A 68 -23.78 1.65 33.12
N GLU A 69 -22.54 1.97 32.79
CA GLU A 69 -22.00 3.33 32.95
C GLU A 69 -22.68 4.32 32.01
N VAL A 70 -22.95 3.94 30.76
CA VAL A 70 -23.62 4.80 29.80
C VAL A 70 -25.10 4.95 30.13
N GLU A 71 -25.78 3.91 30.61
CA GLU A 71 -27.14 4.01 31.15
C GLU A 71 -27.18 4.96 32.37
N ALA A 72 -26.21 4.86 33.28
CA ALA A 72 -26.06 5.80 34.39
C ALA A 72 -25.81 7.25 33.92
N MET A 73 -25.06 7.45 32.82
CA MET A 73 -24.79 8.78 32.23
C MET A 73 -25.95 9.31 31.36
N ALA A 74 -26.68 8.44 30.67
CA ALA A 74 -27.72 8.79 29.70
C ALA A 74 -29.09 9.10 30.34
N PHE A 75 -29.35 8.55 31.53
CA PHE A 75 -30.60 8.75 32.26
C PHE A 75 -30.50 9.75 33.42
N ALA A 76 -29.30 10.22 33.77
CA ALA A 76 -29.15 11.30 34.75
C ALA A 76 -29.49 12.68 34.13
N PRO A 77 -30.03 13.63 34.91
CA PRO A 77 -30.05 15.06 34.54
C PRO A 77 -28.64 15.67 34.32
N ALA A 78 -27.60 14.83 34.44
CA ALA A 78 -26.19 15.15 34.33
C ALA A 78 -25.67 15.39 32.91
N VAL A 79 -26.44 15.13 31.84
CA VAL A 79 -25.99 15.51 30.49
C VAL A 79 -25.76 17.03 30.42
N ARG A 80 -26.60 17.84 31.08
CA ARG A 80 -26.38 19.29 31.19
C ARG A 80 -25.10 19.66 31.97
N LYS A 81 -24.75 18.88 33.00
CA LYS A 81 -23.50 19.02 33.79
C LYS A 81 -22.25 18.56 33.02
N LEU A 82 -22.38 17.57 32.14
CA LEU A 82 -21.27 17.00 31.34
C LEU A 82 -20.82 17.92 30.19
N TYR A 83 -21.72 18.78 29.71
CA TYR A 83 -21.44 19.73 28.62
C TYR A 83 -21.20 21.18 29.10
N GLY A 84 -21.43 21.47 30.40
CA GLY A 84 -21.21 22.79 31.01
C GLY A 84 -22.25 23.84 30.58
N ASP A 85 -22.46 24.85 31.42
CA ASP A 85 -23.36 26.00 31.14
C ASP A 85 -22.78 27.00 30.12
N GLN A 86 -21.66 26.70 29.46
CA GLN A 86 -21.15 27.59 28.43
C GLN A 86 -22.05 27.49 27.18
N PRO A 87 -22.68 28.59 26.74
CA PRO A 87 -23.33 28.61 25.45
C PRO A 87 -22.25 28.49 24.39
N LEU A 88 -22.01 27.28 23.89
CA LEU A 88 -21.20 27.05 22.70
C LEU A 88 -21.98 27.59 21.51
N ALA A 89 -21.78 28.86 21.21
CA ALA A 89 -22.44 29.57 20.14
C ALA A 89 -22.22 28.83 18.80
N GLY A 90 -23.30 28.37 18.18
CA GLY A 90 -23.32 27.93 16.78
C GLY A 90 -22.71 26.55 16.47
N ASP A 91 -22.22 25.81 17.46
CA ASP A 91 -21.52 24.54 17.23
C ASP A 91 -22.51 23.36 17.04
N LEU A 92 -22.27 22.48 16.06
CA LEU A 92 -23.11 21.28 15.78
C LEU A 92 -23.26 20.38 17.02
N ARG A 93 -22.31 20.46 17.95
CA ARG A 93 -22.38 19.85 19.29
C ARG A 93 -23.66 20.22 20.06
N ASP A 94 -24.00 21.50 20.13
CA ASP A 94 -25.16 21.98 20.89
C ASP A 94 -26.48 21.53 20.24
N TYR A 95 -26.52 21.44 18.91
CA TYR A 95 -27.65 20.86 18.19
C TYR A 95 -27.92 19.40 18.62
N PHE A 96 -26.88 18.54 18.58
CA PHE A 96 -27.05 17.13 18.94
C PHE A 96 -27.41 16.92 20.41
N VAL A 97 -26.84 17.72 21.32
CA VAL A 97 -27.16 17.65 22.75
C VAL A 97 -28.63 18.06 22.99
N ARG A 98 -29.09 19.17 22.40
CA ARG A 98 -30.50 19.60 22.51
C ARG A 98 -31.45 18.57 21.92
N LEU A 99 -31.12 18.03 20.74
CA LEU A 99 -31.91 16.97 20.11
C LEU A 99 -32.03 15.75 21.04
N ALA A 100 -30.92 15.30 21.61
CA ALA A 100 -30.90 14.16 22.53
C ALA A 100 -31.74 14.43 23.81
N MET A 101 -31.72 15.66 24.32
CA MET A 101 -32.54 16.05 25.48
C MET A 101 -34.04 16.11 25.17
N SER A 102 -34.41 16.51 23.96
CA SER A 102 -35.82 16.55 23.53
C SER A 102 -36.45 15.17 23.29
N CYS A 103 -35.64 14.12 23.15
CA CYS A 103 -36.12 12.78 22.88
C CYS A 103 -36.65 12.09 24.15
N THR A 104 -37.84 11.50 24.03
CA THR A 104 -38.48 10.70 25.08
C THR A 104 -37.99 9.25 25.04
N PRO A 105 -37.67 8.63 26.19
CA PRO A 105 -37.32 7.21 26.24
C PRO A 105 -38.53 6.33 25.83
N LEU A 106 -38.26 5.31 25.02
CA LEU A 106 -39.21 4.35 24.48
C LEU A 106 -39.14 3.05 25.29
N PRO A 107 -40.28 2.42 25.62
CA PRO A 107 -40.31 1.08 26.20
C PRO A 107 -39.68 0.03 25.26
N ARG A 108 -39.12 -1.02 25.86
CA ARG A 108 -38.47 -2.13 25.14
C ARG A 108 -39.35 -2.76 24.06
N GLU A 109 -40.64 -2.92 24.33
CA GLU A 109 -41.58 -3.49 23.35
C GLU A 109 -41.75 -2.61 22.11
N GLN A 110 -41.81 -1.29 22.30
CA GLN A 110 -41.92 -0.33 21.20
C GLN A 110 -40.65 -0.32 20.35
N VAL A 111 -39.47 -0.38 20.99
CA VAL A 111 -38.18 -0.51 20.28
C VAL A 111 -38.16 -1.77 19.42
N ASN A 112 -38.54 -2.93 19.98
CA ASN A 112 -38.58 -4.19 19.23
C ASN A 112 -39.54 -4.14 18.04
N ASN A 113 -40.71 -3.49 18.20
CA ASN A 113 -41.67 -3.31 17.11
C ASN A 113 -41.11 -2.42 16.00
N LEU A 114 -40.44 -1.32 16.35
CA LEU A 114 -39.79 -0.45 15.38
C LEU A 114 -38.68 -1.17 14.63
N VAL A 115 -37.85 -1.96 15.31
CA VAL A 115 -36.80 -2.78 14.66
C VAL A 115 -37.42 -3.72 13.63
N ARG A 116 -38.52 -4.41 13.98
CA ARG A 116 -39.23 -5.30 13.04
C ARG A 116 -39.73 -4.55 11.80
N VAL A 117 -40.24 -3.32 11.95
CA VAL A 117 -40.67 -2.48 10.82
C VAL A 117 -39.49 -2.13 9.91
N VAL A 118 -38.34 -1.78 10.48
CA VAL A 118 -37.12 -1.47 9.71
C VAL A 118 -36.64 -2.71 8.94
N GLN A 119 -36.54 -3.86 9.61
CA GLN A 119 -36.07 -5.11 9.02
C GLN A 119 -36.99 -5.68 7.95
N ALA A 120 -38.30 -5.48 8.10
CA ALA A 120 -39.29 -5.89 7.10
C ALA A 120 -39.09 -5.18 5.75
N ASN A 121 -38.54 -3.97 5.76
CA ASN A 121 -38.22 -3.23 4.54
C ASN A 121 -36.84 -3.62 3.96
N SER A 122 -35.81 -3.80 4.81
CA SER A 122 -34.45 -4.09 4.33
C SER A 122 -34.29 -5.50 3.74
N ARG A 123 -35.07 -6.49 4.18
CA ARG A 123 -35.02 -7.87 3.65
C ARG A 123 -35.69 -8.06 2.28
N GLN A 124 -36.44 -7.08 1.78
CA GLN A 124 -37.15 -7.18 0.49
C GLN A 124 -36.58 -6.21 -0.54
N ILE A 125 -35.45 -6.58 -1.14
CA ILE A 125 -35.02 -6.00 -2.42
C ILE A 125 -35.88 -6.61 -3.52
N LEU A 126 -37.14 -6.16 -3.62
CA LEU A 126 -38.02 -6.55 -4.71
C LEU A 126 -37.54 -5.82 -5.98
N THR A 127 -37.11 -6.57 -6.99
CA THR A 127 -36.80 -6.03 -8.33
C THR A 127 -37.98 -5.16 -8.82
N PRO A 128 -37.71 -4.01 -9.46
CA PRO A 128 -38.75 -3.15 -9.98
C PRO A 128 -39.47 -3.88 -11.12
N ASP A 129 -40.67 -4.36 -10.83
CA ASP A 129 -41.55 -5.00 -11.80
C ASP A 129 -42.49 -3.92 -12.39
N PRO A 130 -42.41 -3.61 -13.69
CA PRO A 130 -43.22 -2.57 -14.33
C PRO A 130 -44.72 -2.89 -14.35
N GLU A 131 -45.13 -4.15 -14.14
CA GLU A 131 -46.51 -4.59 -14.37
C GLU A 131 -47.47 -4.32 -13.19
N ARG A 132 -46.96 -3.87 -12.03
CA ARG A 132 -47.78 -3.75 -10.80
C ARG A 132 -47.66 -2.39 -10.11
N PRO A 133 -48.35 -1.34 -10.60
CA PRO A 133 -48.27 0.01 -10.04
C PRO A 133 -48.77 0.12 -8.59
N HIS A 134 -49.71 -0.73 -8.16
CA HIS A 134 -50.18 -0.79 -6.77
C HIS A 134 -49.07 -1.26 -5.80
N LEU A 135 -48.18 -2.15 -6.24
CA LEU A 135 -47.02 -2.56 -5.45
C LEU A 135 -46.01 -1.42 -5.30
N ARG A 136 -45.89 -0.54 -6.29
CA ARG A 136 -45.03 0.66 -6.21
C ARG A 136 -45.49 1.62 -5.12
N GLN A 137 -46.81 1.86 -5.01
CA GLN A 137 -47.36 2.74 -3.98
C GLN A 137 -47.25 2.13 -2.57
N LEU A 138 -47.43 0.82 -2.45
CA LEU A 138 -47.22 0.09 -1.20
C LEU A 138 -45.75 0.12 -0.76
N ARG A 139 -44.79 -0.04 -1.71
CA ARG A 139 -43.34 0.12 -1.46
C ARG A 139 -43.01 1.51 -0.94
N PHE A 140 -43.55 2.56 -1.56
CA PHE A 140 -43.29 3.94 -1.12
C PHE A 140 -43.78 4.18 0.31
N ARG A 141 -44.99 3.73 0.64
CA ARG A 141 -45.54 3.85 2.00
C ARG A 141 -44.74 3.05 3.03
N ARG A 142 -44.32 1.82 2.69
CA ARG A 142 -43.47 0.98 3.57
C ARG A 142 -42.08 1.56 3.74
N GLY A 143 -41.46 2.05 2.68
CA GLY A 143 -40.17 2.74 2.73
C GLY A 143 -40.21 3.99 3.61
N ALA A 144 -41.25 4.82 3.45
CA ALA A 144 -41.45 5.99 4.29
C ALA A 144 -41.67 5.62 5.77
N ALA A 145 -42.40 4.54 6.05
CA ALA A 145 -42.58 4.03 7.41
C ALA A 145 -41.26 3.51 8.00
N ALA A 146 -40.44 2.82 7.22
CA ALA A 146 -39.13 2.31 7.66
C ALA A 146 -38.15 3.45 7.95
N VAL A 147 -38.09 4.48 7.09
CA VAL A 147 -37.24 5.67 7.33
C VAL A 147 -37.67 6.39 8.61
N ARG A 148 -38.98 6.57 8.83
CA ARG A 148 -39.48 7.15 10.08
C ARG A 148 -39.16 6.28 11.30
N ALA A 149 -39.26 4.96 11.17
CA ALA A 149 -38.92 4.04 12.25
C ALA A 149 -37.43 4.09 12.59
N GLN A 150 -36.54 4.13 11.60
CA GLN A 150 -35.11 4.37 11.78
C GLN A 150 -34.87 5.70 12.50
N GLU A 151 -35.55 6.77 12.05
CA GLU A 151 -35.45 8.10 12.65
C GLU A 151 -35.84 8.11 14.13
N MET A 152 -36.95 7.46 14.48
CA MET A 152 -37.40 7.32 15.85
C MET A 152 -36.41 6.53 16.71
N LEU A 153 -35.86 5.43 16.18
CA LEU A 153 -34.90 4.56 16.89
C LEU A 153 -33.60 5.29 17.21
N TRP A 154 -32.93 5.88 16.21
CA TRP A 154 -31.64 6.53 16.47
C TRP A 154 -31.78 7.80 17.31
N ARG A 155 -32.89 8.53 17.18
CA ARG A 155 -33.17 9.70 18.04
C ARG A 155 -33.40 9.30 19.50
N HIS A 156 -34.18 8.23 19.70
CA HIS A 156 -34.39 7.65 21.03
C HIS A 156 -33.06 7.31 21.71
N ASP A 157 -32.17 6.61 20.99
CA ASP A 157 -30.88 6.16 21.51
C ASP A 157 -29.74 7.19 21.35
N LEU A 158 -30.03 8.41 20.90
CA LEU A 158 -29.01 9.42 20.60
C LEU A 158 -28.14 9.76 21.82
N ARG A 159 -28.73 9.77 23.03
CA ARG A 159 -27.99 10.01 24.28
C ARG A 159 -26.89 8.96 24.51
N TYR A 160 -27.21 7.69 24.23
CA TYR A 160 -26.27 6.58 24.34
C TYR A 160 -25.17 6.70 23.29
N ILE A 161 -25.54 7.01 22.05
CA ILE A 161 -24.60 7.21 20.93
C ILE A 161 -23.60 8.33 21.27
N LEU A 162 -24.08 9.48 21.74
CA LEU A 162 -23.24 10.63 22.11
C LEU A 162 -22.26 10.29 23.26
N ALA A 163 -22.68 9.47 24.22
CA ALA A 163 -21.81 9.04 25.31
C ALA A 163 -20.63 8.17 24.82
N ILE A 164 -20.87 7.27 23.85
CA ILE A 164 -19.79 6.49 23.22
C ILE A 164 -18.85 7.41 22.43
N VAL A 165 -19.41 8.31 21.62
CA VAL A 165 -18.63 9.25 20.80
C VAL A 165 -17.72 10.12 21.67
N ARG A 166 -18.23 10.64 22.80
CA ARG A 166 -17.44 11.47 23.71
C ARG A 166 -16.20 10.75 24.24
N ARG A 167 -16.31 9.48 24.64
CA ARG A 167 -15.15 8.70 25.12
C ARG A 167 -14.08 8.52 24.03
N ARG A 168 -14.48 8.46 22.76
CA ARG A 168 -13.57 8.31 21.61
C ARG A 168 -12.95 9.64 21.17
N GLN A 169 -13.64 10.76 21.36
CA GLN A 169 -13.14 12.09 20.97
C GLN A 169 -11.80 12.47 21.60
N HIS A 170 -11.49 11.97 22.79
CA HIS A 170 -10.22 12.25 23.47
C HIS A 170 -8.98 11.77 22.68
N LEU A 171 -9.17 10.99 21.60
CA LEU A 171 -8.11 10.52 20.70
C LEU A 171 -7.86 11.41 19.46
N GLY A 172 -8.67 12.46 19.25
CA GLY A 172 -8.27 13.67 18.50
C GLY A 172 -8.22 13.64 16.97
N ARG A 173 -8.71 12.60 16.27
CA ARG A 173 -8.58 12.50 14.79
C ARG A 173 -9.85 12.74 13.97
N LEU A 174 -11.03 12.64 14.57
CA LEU A 174 -12.31 12.77 13.87
C LEU A 174 -13.13 13.92 14.50
N GLU A 175 -13.73 14.75 13.66
CA GLU A 175 -14.61 15.82 14.11
C GLU A 175 -15.82 15.24 14.87
N PHE A 176 -16.37 15.99 15.83
CA PHE A 176 -17.51 15.52 16.62
C PHE A 176 -18.71 15.17 15.75
N ALA A 177 -19.08 16.06 14.82
CA ALA A 177 -20.24 15.87 13.97
C ALA A 177 -20.09 14.61 13.11
N ASP A 178 -18.90 14.39 12.54
CA ASP A 178 -18.58 13.20 11.75
C ASP A 178 -18.62 11.93 12.61
N ALA A 179 -18.04 11.99 13.82
CA ALA A 179 -18.08 10.85 14.75
C ALA A 179 -19.51 10.48 15.14
N VAL A 180 -20.40 11.46 15.34
CA VAL A 180 -21.84 11.21 15.60
C VAL A 180 -22.50 10.58 14.39
N GLN A 181 -22.25 11.08 13.17
CA GLN A 181 -22.83 10.51 11.95
C GLN A 181 -22.40 9.06 11.74
N GLU A 182 -21.11 8.77 11.84
CA GLU A 182 -20.56 7.42 11.71
C GLU A 182 -21.07 6.48 12.81
N ALA A 183 -21.24 6.99 14.02
CA ALA A 183 -21.85 6.25 15.12
C ALA A 183 -23.33 5.92 14.83
N THR A 184 -24.09 6.87 14.28
CA THR A 184 -25.48 6.64 13.86
C THR A 184 -25.57 5.60 12.74
N LEU A 185 -24.66 5.62 11.76
CA LEU A 185 -24.59 4.59 10.72
C LEU A 185 -24.27 3.21 11.30
N GLY A 186 -23.33 3.12 12.25
CA GLY A 186 -23.03 1.88 12.97
C GLY A 186 -24.24 1.37 13.78
N TYR A 187 -24.98 2.26 14.44
CA TYR A 187 -26.20 1.91 15.15
C TYR A 187 -27.29 1.38 14.21
N LEU A 188 -27.53 2.03 13.07
CA LEU A 188 -28.52 1.56 12.09
C LEU A 188 -28.13 0.20 11.51
N HIS A 189 -26.84 -0.05 11.28
CA HIS A 189 -26.36 -1.37 10.90
C HIS A 189 -26.65 -2.44 11.96
N ALA A 190 -26.54 -2.08 13.24
CA ALA A 190 -26.93 -2.96 14.34
C ALA A 190 -28.43 -3.25 14.33
N VAL A 191 -29.27 -2.23 14.08
CA VAL A 191 -30.73 -2.38 13.96
C VAL A 191 -31.11 -3.37 12.87
N ASP A 192 -30.44 -3.34 11.72
CA ASP A 192 -30.73 -4.27 10.61
C ASP A 192 -30.44 -5.74 10.97
N LYS A 193 -29.47 -5.98 11.85
CA LYS A 193 -29.02 -7.34 12.22
C LYS A 193 -29.53 -7.82 13.58
N PHE A 194 -30.08 -6.93 14.40
CA PHE A 194 -30.51 -7.24 15.74
C PHE A 194 -31.67 -8.25 15.76
N GLN A 195 -31.57 -9.28 16.59
CA GLN A 195 -32.63 -10.27 16.76
C GLN A 195 -33.21 -10.15 18.18
N PRO A 196 -34.44 -9.62 18.34
CA PRO A 196 -35.06 -9.44 19.66
C PRO A 196 -35.29 -10.76 20.43
N GLU A 197 -35.27 -11.89 19.74
CA GLU A 197 -35.55 -13.23 20.28
C GLU A 197 -34.47 -13.72 21.25
N PHE A 198 -33.23 -13.25 21.11
CA PHE A 198 -32.11 -13.65 21.98
C PHE A 198 -32.11 -12.98 23.36
N GLY A 199 -33.13 -12.19 23.71
CA GLY A 199 -33.27 -11.64 25.06
C GLY A 199 -32.29 -10.52 25.44
N ASN A 200 -31.33 -10.16 24.57
CA ASN A 200 -30.42 -9.03 24.75
C ASN A 200 -31.11 -7.68 24.46
N THR A 201 -30.58 -6.59 25.01
CA THR A 201 -31.05 -5.24 24.67
C THR A 201 -30.37 -4.74 23.39
N LEU A 202 -31.07 -3.89 22.62
CA LEU A 202 -30.54 -3.33 21.37
C LEU A 202 -29.25 -2.54 21.62
N LEU A 203 -29.19 -1.77 22.70
CA LEU A 203 -28.03 -0.95 23.05
C LEU A 203 -26.77 -1.78 23.31
N THR A 204 -26.89 -2.92 24.02
CA THR A 204 -25.75 -3.83 24.23
C THR A 204 -25.18 -4.33 22.91
N TYR A 205 -26.04 -4.75 21.98
CA TYR A 205 -25.62 -5.20 20.65
C TYR A 205 -25.06 -4.05 19.79
N ALA A 206 -25.73 -2.90 19.78
CA ALA A 206 -25.34 -1.75 18.98
C ALA A 206 -24.01 -1.13 19.42
N SER A 207 -23.66 -1.24 20.71
CA SER A 207 -22.41 -0.71 21.25
C SER A 207 -21.16 -1.16 20.48
N TRP A 208 -21.14 -2.41 20.02
CA TRP A 208 -20.03 -2.96 19.24
C TRP A 208 -19.97 -2.34 17.85
N TRP A 209 -21.10 -2.29 17.15
CA TRP A 209 -21.18 -1.71 15.80
C TRP A 209 -20.89 -0.21 15.78
N ILE A 210 -21.32 0.53 16.82
CA ILE A 210 -21.02 1.95 16.99
C ILE A 210 -19.51 2.15 17.18
N LYS A 211 -18.87 1.38 18.07
CA LYS A 211 -17.41 1.48 18.27
C LYS A 211 -16.64 1.14 17.00
N GLN A 212 -17.10 0.11 16.29
CA GLN A 212 -16.46 -0.36 15.06
C GLN A 212 -16.60 0.66 13.92
N SER A 213 -17.76 1.29 13.75
CA SER A 213 -17.95 2.31 12.72
C SER A 213 -17.09 3.55 12.97
N ILE A 214 -17.05 4.05 14.21
CA ILE A 214 -16.19 5.18 14.60
C ILE A 214 -14.72 4.83 14.34
N HIS A 215 -14.24 3.66 14.79
CA HIS A 215 -12.85 3.24 14.59
C HIS A 215 -12.49 3.11 13.10
N ARG A 216 -13.41 2.58 12.28
CA ARG A 216 -13.22 2.50 10.83
C ARG A 216 -13.14 3.89 10.20
N ALA A 217 -14.01 4.81 10.61
CA ALA A 217 -14.00 6.19 10.12
C ALA A 217 -12.69 6.90 10.49
N GLU A 218 -12.20 6.77 11.72
CA GLU A 218 -10.91 7.31 12.16
C GLU A 218 -9.74 6.85 11.26
N ILE A 219 -9.74 5.57 10.85
CA ILE A 219 -8.73 5.04 9.92
C ILE A 219 -8.90 5.63 8.51
N GLN A 220 -10.13 5.82 8.05
CA GLN A 220 -10.44 6.32 6.70
C GLN A 220 -10.22 7.82 6.51
N SER A 221 -10.37 8.60 7.59
CA SER A 221 -10.17 10.06 7.60
C SER A 221 -8.70 10.47 7.65
N ALA A 222 -7.77 9.53 7.81
CA ALA A 222 -6.34 9.82 7.70
C ALA A 222 -5.97 10.29 6.29
N MET A 223 -5.23 11.42 6.19
CA MET A 223 -4.82 12.01 4.92
C MET A 223 -4.09 11.01 4.01
N ASN A 224 -3.17 10.23 4.59
CA ASN A 224 -2.60 9.05 3.94
C ASN A 224 -3.23 7.80 4.55
N ARG A 225 -4.05 7.11 3.74
CA ARG A 225 -4.79 5.92 4.17
C ARG A 225 -3.86 4.72 4.27
N LEU A 226 -3.78 4.16 5.48
CA LEU A 226 -3.08 2.91 5.73
C LEU A 226 -4.08 1.74 5.78
N PRO A 227 -3.69 0.52 5.36
CA PRO A 227 -4.50 -0.66 5.56
C PRO A 227 -4.79 -0.93 7.04
N VAL A 228 -5.96 -1.51 7.34
CA VAL A 228 -6.44 -1.76 8.72
C VAL A 228 -5.44 -2.60 9.53
N HIS A 229 -4.92 -3.68 8.95
CA HIS A 229 -3.94 -4.55 9.62
C HIS A 229 -2.65 -3.81 10.01
N VAL A 230 -2.22 -2.80 9.22
CA VAL A 230 -1.05 -1.96 9.55
C VAL A 230 -1.39 -1.04 10.71
N HIS A 231 -2.61 -0.50 10.75
CA HIS A 231 -3.06 0.34 11.86
C HIS A 231 -3.10 -0.45 13.18
N GLU A 232 -3.56 -1.69 13.15
CA GLU A 232 -3.57 -2.61 14.29
C GLU A 232 -2.15 -2.92 14.78
N MET A 233 -1.24 -3.24 13.87
CA MET A 233 0.19 -3.44 14.19
C MET A 233 0.78 -2.20 14.85
N LEU A 234 0.56 -1.00 14.29
CA LEU A 234 1.03 0.26 14.88
C LEU A 234 0.40 0.52 16.25
N ASN A 235 -0.87 0.16 16.48
CA ASN A 235 -1.50 0.25 17.81
C ASN A 235 -0.89 -0.74 18.81
N ARG A 236 -0.44 -1.92 18.38
CA ARG A 236 0.33 -2.84 19.24
C ARG A 236 1.68 -2.25 19.61
N VAL A 237 2.41 -1.69 18.64
CA VAL A 237 3.68 -0.98 18.87
C VAL A 237 3.50 0.17 19.87
N LEU A 238 2.51 1.05 19.66
CA LEU A 238 2.22 2.17 20.57
C LEU A 238 1.86 1.69 21.99
N ARG A 239 1.03 0.64 22.11
CA ARG A 239 0.70 0.06 23.41
C ARG A 239 1.91 -0.54 24.11
N ARG A 240 2.82 -1.17 23.36
CA ARG A 240 4.06 -1.70 23.88
C ARG A 240 4.95 -0.59 24.42
N MET A 241 5.17 0.47 23.63
CA MET A 241 5.92 1.64 24.08
C MET A 241 5.33 2.26 25.36
N ALA A 242 4.00 2.39 25.43
CA ALA A 242 3.33 2.96 26.59
C ALA A 242 3.40 2.07 27.85
N ARG A 243 3.38 0.74 27.69
CA ARG A 243 3.41 -0.21 28.82
C ARG A 243 4.82 -0.53 29.31
N GLU A 244 5.75 -0.70 28.38
CA GLU A 244 7.09 -1.21 28.65
C GLU A 244 8.14 -0.09 28.70
N GLY A 245 7.80 1.15 28.29
CA GLY A 245 8.73 2.27 28.23
C GLY A 245 9.88 2.05 27.23
N THR A 246 9.72 1.10 26.31
CA THR A 246 10.73 0.73 25.31
C THR A 246 10.90 1.81 24.25
N THR A 247 12.08 1.87 23.64
CA THR A 247 12.31 2.74 22.49
C THR A 247 11.41 2.35 21.31
N GLN A 248 11.16 3.31 20.42
CA GLN A 248 10.36 3.09 19.21
C GLN A 248 10.92 1.98 18.34
N GLU A 249 12.24 1.96 18.16
CA GLU A 249 12.91 0.99 17.29
C GLU A 249 12.76 -0.43 17.82
N ASP A 250 12.87 -0.62 19.13
CA ASP A 250 12.74 -1.94 19.76
C ASP A 250 11.30 -2.45 19.72
N ALA A 251 10.33 -1.55 19.95
CA ALA A 251 8.91 -1.90 19.86
C ALA A 251 8.50 -2.29 18.43
N ILE A 252 9.00 -1.59 17.41
CA ILE A 252 8.78 -1.93 15.99
C ILE A 252 9.48 -3.25 15.65
N ARG A 253 10.74 -3.44 16.09
CA ARG A 253 11.52 -4.67 15.85
C ARG A 253 10.83 -5.90 16.41
N ALA A 254 10.25 -5.77 17.59
CA ALA A 254 9.59 -6.88 18.22
C ALA A 254 8.24 -7.24 17.58
N GLU A 255 7.56 -6.27 16.93
CA GLU A 255 6.32 -6.52 16.17
C GLU A 255 6.61 -7.06 14.74
N ALA A 256 7.68 -6.60 14.10
CA ALA A 256 8.07 -7.07 12.77
C ALA A 256 8.77 -8.45 12.79
N GLY A 257 9.38 -8.82 13.92
CA GLY A 257 10.23 -10.00 14.05
C GLY A 257 11.56 -9.86 13.31
N SER A 258 12.11 -10.98 12.83
CA SER A 258 13.43 -11.05 12.19
C SER A 258 13.48 -10.50 10.75
N SER A 259 12.36 -10.04 10.18
CA SER A 259 12.31 -9.53 8.80
C SER A 259 12.70 -8.06 8.75
N GLU A 260 13.86 -7.74 8.16
CA GLU A 260 14.30 -6.35 7.95
C GLU A 260 13.35 -5.56 7.03
N GLN A 261 12.79 -6.21 6.01
CA GLN A 261 11.82 -5.57 5.10
C GLN A 261 10.55 -5.14 5.84
N ARG A 262 10.04 -5.99 6.74
CA ARG A 262 8.86 -5.68 7.54
C ARG A 262 9.14 -4.57 8.56
N ASN A 263 10.35 -4.55 9.13
CA ASN A 263 10.82 -3.48 9.99
C ASN A 263 10.84 -2.13 9.27
N ALA A 264 11.47 -2.07 8.09
CA ALA A 264 11.51 -0.87 7.27
C ALA A 264 10.10 -0.38 6.91
N TYR A 265 9.21 -1.31 6.54
CA TYR A 265 7.82 -0.99 6.24
C TYR A 265 7.07 -0.42 7.46
N LEU A 266 7.13 -1.08 8.62
CA LEU A 266 6.46 -0.58 9.83
C LEU A 266 7.04 0.76 10.30
N ASN A 267 8.34 0.98 10.14
CA ASN A 267 8.95 2.25 10.47
C ASN A 267 8.43 3.37 9.55
N SER A 268 8.32 3.10 8.24
CA SER A 268 7.70 4.04 7.30
C SER A 268 6.22 4.30 7.63
N ALA A 269 5.46 3.27 8.00
CA ALA A 269 4.06 3.41 8.37
C ALA A 269 3.88 4.17 9.70
N TYR A 270 4.81 3.99 10.64
CA TYR A 270 4.82 4.73 11.89
C TYR A 270 5.07 6.22 11.65
N MET A 271 6.00 6.59 10.77
CA MET A 271 6.23 7.98 10.36
C MET A 271 4.96 8.61 9.78
N VAL A 272 4.26 7.89 8.89
CA VAL A 272 2.97 8.34 8.34
C VAL A 272 1.92 8.55 9.43
N LYS A 273 1.94 7.74 10.51
CA LYS A 273 0.96 7.83 11.60
C LYS A 273 1.20 9.01 12.54
N GLN A 274 2.41 9.55 12.65
CA GLN A 274 2.74 10.69 13.52
C GLN A 274 2.02 11.99 13.12
N GLY A 275 1.44 12.03 11.91
CA GLY A 275 0.70 13.19 11.42
C GLY A 275 1.54 14.03 10.48
N PHE A 276 0.88 14.99 9.84
CA PHE A 276 1.49 15.90 8.88
C PHE A 276 1.50 17.30 9.46
N LEU A 277 2.58 18.04 9.19
CA LEU A 277 2.61 19.47 9.46
C LEU A 277 1.97 20.21 8.29
N SER A 278 1.25 21.29 8.59
CA SER A 278 0.72 22.17 7.56
C SER A 278 1.86 22.97 6.94
N LEU A 279 1.85 23.11 5.62
CA LEU A 279 2.79 23.99 4.91
C LEU A 279 2.53 25.47 5.23
N ASP A 280 1.28 25.81 5.52
CA ASP A 280 0.86 27.16 5.91
C ASP A 280 1.08 27.43 7.40
N GLN A 281 1.66 26.47 8.14
CA GLN A 281 1.95 26.68 9.55
C GLN A 281 2.98 27.82 9.68
N PRO A 282 2.67 28.89 10.45
CA PRO A 282 3.61 29.98 10.66
C PRO A 282 4.81 29.49 11.47
N VAL A 283 6.00 29.91 11.05
CA VAL A 283 7.27 29.63 11.73
C VAL A 283 7.87 30.95 12.19
N GLY A 284 8.04 31.11 13.51
CA GLY A 284 8.58 32.32 14.15
C GLY A 284 8.17 32.43 15.61
N ASN A 285 8.87 33.26 16.40
CA ASN A 285 8.47 33.54 17.77
C ASN A 285 7.23 34.47 17.79
N GLU A 286 6.30 34.20 18.71
CA GLU A 286 5.13 35.06 18.95
C GLU A 286 5.59 36.48 19.33
N GLY A 287 5.53 37.43 18.39
CA GLY A 287 5.94 38.81 18.59
C GLY A 287 6.57 39.51 17.38
N GLU A 288 6.97 38.77 16.34
CA GLU A 288 7.48 39.36 15.10
C GLU A 288 6.35 39.59 14.07
N GLU A 289 6.30 40.78 13.46
CA GLU A 289 5.29 41.19 12.46
C GLU A 289 5.30 40.36 11.16
N ARG A 290 6.30 39.50 10.97
CA ARG A 290 6.44 38.61 9.80
C ARG A 290 6.65 37.18 10.25
N THR A 291 5.55 36.47 10.47
CA THR A 291 5.59 35.00 10.47
C THR A 291 5.80 34.53 9.04
N VAL A 292 6.85 33.74 8.81
CA VAL A 292 7.13 33.13 7.51
C VAL A 292 6.38 31.79 7.49
N ALA A 293 5.74 31.44 6.38
CA ALA A 293 5.08 30.14 6.26
C ALA A 293 6.13 29.02 6.19
N PHE A 294 5.83 27.84 6.74
CA PHE A 294 6.75 26.69 6.65
C PHE A 294 7.09 26.34 5.20
N SER A 295 6.14 26.51 4.26
CA SER A 295 6.35 26.39 2.83
C SER A 295 7.51 27.23 2.28
N ASP A 296 7.64 28.47 2.74
CA ASP A 296 8.65 29.42 2.23
C ASP A 296 10.08 29.03 2.66
N LEU A 297 10.21 28.19 3.70
CA LEU A 297 11.48 27.65 4.17
C LEU A 297 11.89 26.36 3.43
N LEU A 298 10.96 25.75 2.68
CA LEU A 298 11.25 24.54 1.94
C LEU A 298 12.03 24.87 0.66
N VAL A 299 13.23 24.33 0.55
CA VAL A 299 13.99 24.38 -0.70
C VAL A 299 13.30 23.47 -1.70
N GLU A 300 12.83 24.06 -2.80
CA GLU A 300 12.26 23.29 -3.91
C GLU A 300 13.38 22.49 -4.59
N SER A 301 13.62 21.26 -4.13
CA SER A 301 14.44 20.30 -4.84
C SER A 301 13.66 19.75 -6.04
N THR A 302 13.32 20.61 -6.99
CA THR A 302 12.96 20.08 -8.29
C THR A 302 14.16 19.25 -8.73
N GLN A 303 13.94 17.99 -9.12
CA GLN A 303 14.97 17.18 -9.80
C GLN A 303 15.54 17.89 -11.04
N LYS A 304 14.94 19.02 -11.46
CA LYS A 304 15.44 19.95 -12.46
C LYS A 304 16.69 20.72 -12.03
N ASP A 305 16.99 20.92 -10.75
CA ASP A 305 18.21 21.63 -10.33
C ASP A 305 19.44 20.71 -10.28
N GLN A 306 19.27 19.44 -9.90
CA GLN A 306 20.30 18.42 -10.17
C GLN A 306 20.47 18.16 -11.66
N ALA A 307 19.41 18.37 -12.46
CA ALA A 307 19.49 18.34 -13.90
C ALA A 307 19.95 19.67 -14.52
N ALA A 308 20.00 20.80 -13.79
CA ALA A 308 20.47 22.07 -14.31
C ALA A 308 21.99 22.10 -14.28
N ASP A 309 22.60 21.62 -13.19
CA ASP A 309 24.04 21.33 -13.12
C ASP A 309 24.45 20.18 -14.06
N ALA A 310 23.52 19.27 -14.41
CA ALA A 310 23.76 18.20 -15.38
C ALA A 310 23.29 18.52 -16.83
N ARG A 311 22.66 19.68 -17.09
CA ARG A 311 22.20 20.09 -18.44
C ARG A 311 23.22 20.90 -19.20
N GLU A 312 24.26 21.37 -18.54
CA GLU A 312 25.53 21.54 -19.22
C GLU A 312 26.29 20.22 -19.16
N ILE A 313 25.81 19.19 -19.87
CA ILE A 313 26.79 18.38 -20.59
C ILE A 313 27.52 19.42 -21.44
N SER A 314 28.71 19.81 -20.99
CA SER A 314 29.42 20.91 -21.61
C SER A 314 29.50 20.60 -23.11
N ARG A 315 29.31 21.60 -23.97
CA ARG A 315 29.38 21.38 -25.43
C ARG A 315 30.69 20.66 -25.82
N GLU A 316 31.73 20.79 -24.98
CA GLU A 316 32.95 19.99 -24.98
C GLU A 316 32.73 18.50 -24.74
N GLU A 317 32.05 18.10 -23.68
CA GLU A 317 31.73 16.70 -23.36
C GLU A 317 30.98 15.99 -24.48
N LEU A 318 30.01 16.66 -25.12
CA LEU A 318 29.32 16.11 -26.30
C LEU A 318 30.30 15.83 -27.44
N GLY A 319 31.25 16.72 -27.68
CA GLY A 319 32.30 16.48 -28.66
C GLY A 319 33.27 15.39 -28.25
N ARG A 320 33.59 15.25 -26.96
CA ARG A 320 34.48 14.19 -26.47
C ARG A 320 33.84 12.83 -26.72
N VAL A 321 32.54 12.72 -26.44
CA VAL A 321 31.73 11.53 -26.72
C VAL A 321 31.69 11.26 -28.23
N ALA A 322 31.49 12.26 -29.08
CA ALA A 322 31.45 12.08 -30.53
C ALA A 322 32.78 11.54 -31.09
N VAL A 323 33.92 12.03 -30.60
CA VAL A 323 35.25 11.52 -30.98
C VAL A 323 35.45 10.09 -30.51
N LEU A 324 35.11 9.78 -29.25
CA LEU A 324 35.25 8.43 -28.69
C LEU A 324 34.37 7.39 -29.40
N LEU A 325 33.16 7.78 -29.82
CA LEU A 325 32.28 6.92 -30.61
C LEU A 325 32.87 6.62 -32.00
N ASN A 326 33.59 7.57 -32.60
CA ASN A 326 34.28 7.35 -33.89
C ASN A 326 35.56 6.53 -33.75
N VAL A 327 36.16 6.43 -32.57
CA VAL A 327 37.31 5.53 -32.32
C VAL A 327 36.89 4.07 -32.41
N LEU A 328 35.67 3.73 -31.97
CA LEU A 328 35.14 2.37 -32.03
C LEU A 328 35.00 1.84 -33.47
N PRO A 329 35.06 0.51 -33.68
CA PRO A 329 34.69 -0.10 -34.94
C PRO A 329 33.25 0.25 -35.33
N PRO A 330 32.94 0.37 -36.64
CA PRO A 330 31.63 0.85 -37.10
C PRO A 330 30.46 -0.02 -36.61
N ARG A 331 30.67 -1.35 -36.52
CA ARG A 331 29.65 -2.28 -35.99
C ARG A 331 29.36 -2.09 -34.50
N GLU A 332 30.39 -1.79 -33.71
CA GLU A 332 30.27 -1.57 -32.25
C GLU A 332 29.63 -0.22 -31.97
N CYS A 333 30.05 0.83 -32.68
CA CYS A 333 29.50 2.17 -32.59
C CYS A 333 27.99 2.17 -32.92
N GLN A 334 27.56 1.52 -34.00
CA GLN A 334 26.15 1.48 -34.38
C GLN A 334 25.24 0.84 -33.34
N VAL A 335 25.65 -0.29 -32.73
CA VAL A 335 24.87 -0.94 -31.67
C VAL A 335 24.81 -0.06 -30.42
N PHE A 336 25.96 0.51 -30.02
CA PHE A 336 26.07 1.32 -28.82
C PHE A 336 25.25 2.62 -28.93
N VAL A 337 25.36 3.35 -30.05
CA VAL A 337 24.59 4.57 -30.33
C VAL A 337 23.09 4.25 -30.32
N LYS A 338 22.65 3.20 -31.02
CA LYS A 338 21.23 2.85 -31.08
C LYS A 338 20.65 2.48 -29.71
N ARG A 339 21.43 1.80 -28.85
CA ARG A 339 20.96 1.36 -27.53
C ARG A 339 21.03 2.46 -26.47
N ARG A 340 22.13 3.23 -26.43
CA ARG A 340 22.42 4.17 -25.33
C ARG A 340 22.08 5.62 -25.63
N ILE A 341 22.09 6.02 -26.90
CA ILE A 341 21.81 7.41 -27.31
C ILE A 341 20.41 7.53 -27.93
N MET A 342 19.93 6.48 -28.61
CA MET A 342 18.59 6.44 -29.22
C MET A 342 17.60 5.53 -28.48
N GLU A 343 18.00 4.97 -27.33
CA GLU A 343 17.18 4.13 -26.43
C GLU A 343 16.43 2.95 -27.08
N ARG A 344 16.90 2.45 -28.23
CA ARG A 344 16.24 1.35 -28.96
C ARG A 344 16.42 0.01 -28.26
N THR A 345 15.53 -0.94 -28.55
CA THR A 345 15.67 -2.32 -28.06
C THR A 345 16.88 -3.02 -28.69
N LEU A 346 17.44 -4.04 -28.02
CA LEU A 346 18.55 -4.83 -28.55
C LEU A 346 18.20 -5.52 -29.88
N THR A 347 16.93 -5.88 -30.06
CA THR A 347 16.42 -6.47 -31.30
C THR A 347 16.49 -5.45 -32.44
N ASP A 348 16.03 -4.21 -32.22
CA ASP A 348 16.07 -3.15 -33.22
C ASP A 348 17.48 -2.64 -33.51
N ALA A 349 18.38 -2.70 -32.52
CA ALA A 349 19.78 -2.38 -32.70
C ALA A 349 20.53 -3.42 -33.56
N GLY A 350 20.12 -4.70 -33.49
CA GLY A 350 20.72 -5.82 -34.23
C GLY A 350 20.22 -5.99 -35.68
N ARG A 351 18.97 -5.59 -35.98
CA ARG A 351 18.37 -5.60 -37.35
C ARG A 351 19.27 -5.06 -38.48
N PRO A 352 19.83 -3.83 -38.40
CA PRO A 352 20.67 -3.25 -39.46
C PRO A 352 21.99 -3.98 -39.71
N LEU A 353 22.42 -4.80 -38.74
CA LEU A 353 23.68 -5.55 -38.80
C LEU A 353 23.44 -7.03 -39.12
N GLU A 354 22.17 -7.45 -39.28
CA GLU A 354 21.74 -8.84 -39.46
C GLU A 354 22.23 -9.76 -38.34
N VAL A 355 22.14 -9.26 -37.09
CA VAL A 355 22.65 -9.94 -35.90
C VAL A 355 21.53 -10.28 -34.91
N CYS A 356 21.56 -11.50 -34.35
CA CYS A 356 20.64 -11.93 -33.30
C CYS A 356 20.75 -11.07 -32.03
N ARG A 357 19.65 -11.00 -31.24
CA ARG A 357 19.57 -10.21 -30.00
C ARG A 357 20.75 -10.44 -29.04
N GLU A 358 21.13 -11.69 -28.78
CA GLU A 358 22.22 -12.00 -27.85
C GLU A 358 23.59 -11.58 -28.41
N ARG A 359 23.76 -11.68 -29.73
CA ARG A 359 25.00 -11.24 -30.36
C ARG A 359 25.11 -9.71 -30.39
N ALA A 360 23.99 -8.98 -30.51
CA ALA A 360 23.96 -7.53 -30.32
C ALA A 360 24.32 -7.14 -28.86
N ARG A 361 23.83 -7.87 -27.85
CA ARG A 361 24.22 -7.69 -26.44
C ARG A 361 25.72 -7.87 -26.21
N GLN A 362 26.31 -8.91 -26.81
CA GLN A 362 27.76 -9.13 -26.73
C GLN A 362 28.55 -7.95 -27.34
N ILE A 363 28.10 -7.44 -28.49
CA ILE A 363 28.72 -6.28 -29.15
C ILE A 363 28.63 -5.04 -28.26
N GLU A 364 27.48 -4.79 -27.60
CA GLU A 364 27.32 -3.68 -26.65
C GLU A 364 28.31 -3.78 -25.47
N VAL A 365 28.44 -4.96 -24.86
CA VAL A 365 29.36 -5.18 -23.74
C VAL A 365 30.82 -4.96 -24.16
N ILE A 366 31.19 -5.42 -25.36
CA ILE A 366 32.54 -5.19 -25.91
C ILE A 366 32.77 -3.69 -26.13
N ALA A 367 31.84 -2.99 -26.77
CA ALA A 367 31.92 -1.55 -27.01
C ALA A 367 32.06 -0.76 -25.70
N ALA A 368 31.23 -1.06 -24.70
CA ALA A 368 31.27 -0.42 -23.38
C ALA A 368 32.61 -0.65 -22.67
N ARG A 369 33.17 -1.87 -22.73
CA ARG A 369 34.49 -2.16 -22.15
C ARG A 369 35.61 -1.40 -22.86
N ARG A 370 35.55 -1.23 -24.18
CA ARG A 370 36.53 -0.44 -24.94
C ARG A 370 36.47 1.03 -24.59
N LEU A 371 35.27 1.61 -24.54
CA LEU A 371 35.09 3.00 -24.11
C LEU A 371 35.59 3.22 -22.68
N ALA A 372 35.27 2.31 -21.76
CA ALA A 372 35.76 2.39 -20.39
C ALA A 372 37.30 2.31 -20.28
N ALA A 373 37.96 1.52 -21.14
CA ALA A 373 39.42 1.48 -21.21
C ALA A 373 40.01 2.79 -21.75
N LEU A 374 39.40 3.38 -22.78
CA LEU A 374 39.82 4.66 -23.35
C LEU A 374 39.69 5.82 -22.34
N LEU A 375 38.59 5.87 -21.58
CA LEU A 375 38.35 6.90 -20.57
C LEU A 375 39.34 6.84 -19.39
N LYS A 376 39.93 5.68 -19.11
CA LYS A 376 40.93 5.52 -18.04
C LYS A 376 42.33 6.01 -18.43
N SER A 377 42.59 6.19 -19.72
CA SER A 377 43.92 6.55 -20.22
C SER A 377 44.13 8.07 -20.22
N LYS A 378 45.23 8.53 -19.61
CA LYS A 378 45.56 9.95 -19.49
C LYS A 378 45.85 10.59 -20.85
N ASP A 379 46.47 9.85 -21.77
CA ASP A 379 46.83 10.37 -23.10
C ASP A 379 45.59 10.68 -23.96
N VAL A 380 44.52 9.89 -23.79
CA VAL A 380 43.23 10.15 -24.47
C VAL A 380 42.55 11.36 -23.85
N ALA A 381 42.61 11.53 -22.53
CA ALA A 381 42.09 12.74 -21.88
C ALA A 381 42.80 14.00 -22.40
N THR A 382 44.12 13.97 -22.59
CA THR A 382 44.90 15.08 -23.16
C THR A 382 44.56 15.34 -24.63
N ALA A 383 44.36 14.29 -25.44
CA ALA A 383 43.97 14.43 -26.84
C ALA A 383 42.54 15.02 -27.01
N LEU A 384 41.68 14.80 -26.02
CA LEU A 384 40.28 15.25 -25.98
C LEU A 384 40.10 16.69 -25.43
N VAL A 385 41.19 17.43 -25.21
CA VAL A 385 41.15 18.86 -24.83
C VAL A 385 40.80 19.76 -26.03
N SER A 386 41.20 19.38 -27.25
CA SER A 386 41.02 20.19 -28.48
C SER A 386 39.74 19.86 -29.27
N VAL A 387 38.66 19.56 -28.57
CA VAL A 387 37.44 18.99 -29.17
C VAL A 387 36.46 20.09 -29.62
N PRO A 388 35.75 19.91 -30.75
CA PRO A 388 34.74 20.88 -31.18
C PRO A 388 33.56 20.94 -30.20
N PHE A 389 33.12 22.16 -29.88
CA PHE A 389 31.90 22.39 -29.14
C PHE A 389 30.70 21.98 -29.99
N LEU A 390 29.93 21.01 -29.51
CA LEU A 390 28.77 20.46 -30.21
C LEU A 390 27.48 20.85 -29.50
N SER A 391 26.48 21.30 -30.26
CA SER A 391 25.11 21.36 -29.77
C SER A 391 24.52 19.95 -29.67
N LEU A 392 23.47 19.77 -28.87
CA LEU A 392 22.80 18.48 -28.73
C LEU A 392 22.19 18.00 -30.07
N GLU A 393 21.70 18.92 -30.90
CA GLU A 393 21.20 18.63 -32.25
C GLU A 393 22.32 18.22 -33.22
N GLU A 394 23.46 18.92 -33.18
CA GLU A 394 24.64 18.57 -33.97
C GLU A 394 25.21 17.20 -33.55
N PHE A 395 25.21 16.88 -32.25
CA PHE A 395 25.62 15.58 -31.74
C PHE A 395 24.71 14.45 -32.22
N HIS A 396 23.38 14.61 -32.12
CA HIS A 396 22.43 13.59 -32.59
C HIS A 396 22.48 13.37 -34.10
N THR A 397 22.76 14.41 -34.89
CA THR A 397 22.93 14.29 -36.34
C THR A 397 24.26 13.63 -36.72
N LEU A 398 25.34 13.90 -36.01
CA LEU A 398 26.62 13.20 -36.19
C LEU A 398 26.57 11.71 -35.84
N CYS A 399 25.71 11.33 -34.88
CA CYS A 399 25.47 9.93 -34.52
C CYS A 399 24.69 9.13 -35.59
N ARG A 400 24.16 9.80 -36.63
CA ARG A 400 23.48 9.17 -37.77
C ARG A 400 24.43 9.03 -38.96
N PRO A 401 24.22 8.03 -39.84
CA PRO A 401 24.99 7.90 -41.07
C PRO A 401 24.85 9.16 -41.95
N PRO A 402 25.84 9.46 -42.81
CA PRO A 402 25.83 10.63 -43.68
C PRO A 402 24.57 10.70 -44.54
N GLY A 403 23.81 11.79 -44.43
CA GLY A 403 22.67 12.08 -45.28
C GLY A 403 23.06 12.92 -46.52
N ALA A 404 22.31 12.79 -47.62
CA ALA A 404 22.57 13.56 -48.84
C ALA A 404 22.42 15.09 -48.66
N ASN A 405 21.59 15.53 -47.70
CA ASN A 405 21.25 16.94 -47.44
C ASN A 405 21.91 17.52 -46.17
N GLU A 406 23.16 17.17 -45.89
CA GLU A 406 23.89 17.73 -44.74
C GLU A 406 24.40 19.15 -44.98
N SER A 407 24.29 20.01 -43.97
CA SER A 407 24.85 21.36 -43.98
C SER A 407 26.37 21.34 -44.08
N PRO A 408 27.00 22.37 -44.69
CA PRO A 408 28.47 22.45 -44.83
C PRO A 408 29.18 22.37 -43.47
N ARG A 409 28.61 23.00 -42.44
CA ARG A 409 29.10 22.96 -41.05
C ARG A 409 29.13 21.54 -40.45
N LEU A 410 28.12 20.71 -40.70
CA LEU A 410 28.11 19.33 -40.21
C LEU A 410 29.14 18.44 -40.92
N ARG A 411 29.44 18.72 -42.19
CA ARG A 411 30.51 18.03 -42.93
C ARG A 411 31.88 18.36 -42.36
N GLU A 412 32.15 19.63 -42.07
CA GLU A 412 33.37 20.07 -41.40
C GLU A 412 33.52 19.46 -39.99
N LEU A 413 32.44 19.44 -39.21
CA LEU A 413 32.43 18.79 -37.89
C LEU A 413 32.70 17.28 -37.98
N ARG A 414 32.13 16.58 -38.97
CA ARG A 414 32.42 15.15 -39.16
C ARG A 414 33.88 14.89 -39.56
N GLN A 415 34.47 15.78 -40.37
CA GLN A 415 35.89 15.70 -40.72
C GLN A 415 36.78 15.95 -39.51
N THR A 416 36.52 16.98 -38.70
CA THR A 416 37.32 17.28 -37.50
C THR A 416 37.21 16.20 -36.43
N VAL A 417 36.01 15.66 -36.20
CA VAL A 417 35.80 14.51 -35.30
C VAL A 417 36.53 13.27 -35.83
N GLY A 418 36.52 13.04 -37.15
CA GLY A 418 37.23 11.95 -37.80
C GLY A 418 38.75 12.04 -37.65
N THR A 419 39.35 13.21 -37.89
CA THR A 419 40.80 13.39 -37.74
C THR A 419 41.26 13.27 -36.29
N LEU A 420 40.48 13.79 -35.34
CA LEU A 420 40.74 13.60 -33.90
C LEU A 420 40.63 12.13 -33.49
N ALA A 421 39.63 11.41 -34.00
CA ALA A 421 39.49 9.97 -33.74
C ALA A 421 40.67 9.16 -34.31
N GLU A 422 41.20 9.54 -35.48
CA GLU A 422 42.41 8.91 -36.04
C GLU A 422 43.65 9.17 -35.19
N ARG A 423 43.83 10.39 -34.65
CA ARG A 423 44.92 10.70 -33.72
C ARG A 423 44.83 9.85 -32.45
N VAL A 424 43.63 9.67 -31.91
CA VAL A 424 43.38 8.80 -30.75
C VAL A 424 43.65 7.33 -31.08
N ARG A 425 43.30 6.86 -32.30
CA ARG A 425 43.60 5.49 -32.74
C ARG A 425 45.08 5.19 -32.92
N ARG A 426 45.92 6.21 -33.18
CA ARG A 426 47.38 6.05 -33.34
C ARG A 426 48.12 6.01 -31.99
N LEU A 427 47.46 6.31 -30.88
CA LEU A 427 48.05 6.15 -29.55
C LEU A 427 48.29 4.66 -29.24
N PRO A 428 49.39 4.31 -28.54
CA PRO A 428 49.81 2.92 -28.29
C PRO A 428 48.88 2.13 -27.33
N LEU A 429 47.65 2.58 -27.13
CA LEU A 429 46.69 2.10 -26.14
C LEU A 429 45.76 0.99 -26.65
N LEU A 430 45.76 0.71 -27.97
CA LEU A 430 44.80 -0.20 -28.61
C LEU A 430 45.23 -1.68 -28.66
N ALA A 431 46.17 -2.11 -27.82
CA ALA A 431 46.47 -3.53 -27.63
C ALA A 431 45.50 -4.18 -26.62
N ILE A 432 44.20 -4.20 -26.92
CA ILE A 432 43.26 -5.04 -26.17
C ILE A 432 43.56 -6.48 -26.60
N LYS A 433 44.31 -7.21 -25.76
CA LYS A 433 44.55 -8.66 -25.90
C LYS A 433 43.21 -9.32 -26.26
N ARG A 434 43.13 -9.89 -27.47
CA ARG A 434 42.04 -10.83 -27.81
C ARG A 434 42.04 -11.91 -26.72
N PRO A 435 40.90 -12.29 -26.13
CA PRO A 435 40.89 -13.40 -25.19
C PRO A 435 41.44 -14.63 -25.91
N GLY A 436 42.59 -15.10 -25.44
CA GLY A 436 43.34 -16.17 -26.09
C GLY A 436 42.52 -17.44 -26.16
N ARG A 437 42.43 -18.04 -27.34
CA ARG A 437 42.13 -19.46 -27.49
C ARG A 437 43.25 -20.23 -26.78
N SER A 438 43.00 -20.64 -25.54
CA SER A 438 43.82 -21.62 -24.84
C SER A 438 43.67 -22.96 -25.59
N ARG A 439 44.60 -23.24 -26.51
CA ARG A 439 44.89 -24.61 -26.94
C ARG A 439 45.75 -25.22 -25.83
N ALA A 440 45.11 -25.89 -24.88
CA ALA A 440 45.78 -26.77 -23.94
C ALA A 440 46.37 -27.96 -24.72
N ARG A 441 47.65 -27.87 -25.06
CA ARG A 441 48.46 -28.99 -25.55
C ARG A 441 48.76 -29.88 -24.35
N LYS A 442 47.86 -30.82 -24.04
CA LYS A 442 48.17 -31.92 -23.12
C LYS A 442 49.17 -32.85 -23.82
N THR A 443 50.36 -32.91 -23.26
CA THR A 443 51.36 -33.93 -23.52
C THR A 443 50.81 -35.29 -23.11
N ASN A 444 50.71 -36.22 -24.06
CA ASN A 444 50.44 -37.63 -23.79
C ASN A 444 51.70 -38.29 -23.22
N GLY A 445 51.52 -39.10 -22.18
CA GLY A 445 52.54 -39.95 -21.58
C GLY A 445 51.92 -40.99 -20.63
N ASN A 446 51.42 -42.07 -21.23
CA ASN A 446 51.21 -43.44 -20.72
C ASN A 446 50.15 -43.75 -19.64
N GLY A 447 49.26 -44.71 -19.98
CA GLY A 447 48.57 -45.56 -19.01
C GLY A 447 47.24 -46.23 -19.39
N ALA A 448 47.22 -47.10 -20.42
CA ALA A 448 46.31 -48.27 -20.61
C ALA A 448 44.78 -48.07 -20.88
N PRO A 449 44.08 -49.07 -21.49
CA PRO A 449 43.05 -48.81 -22.50
C PRO A 449 41.60 -49.25 -22.20
N ALA A 450 40.69 -48.78 -23.08
CA ALA A 450 39.45 -49.40 -23.57
C ALA A 450 38.17 -49.43 -22.69
N ALA A 451 37.16 -48.65 -23.10
CA ALA A 451 35.76 -49.06 -23.19
C ALA A 451 35.04 -48.12 -24.20
N GLY A 452 34.26 -48.71 -25.12
CA GLY A 452 33.66 -48.03 -26.28
C GLY A 452 32.48 -47.10 -25.97
N PRO A 453 31.94 -46.39 -26.99
CA PRO A 453 30.85 -45.44 -26.81
C PRO A 453 29.49 -46.10 -27.00
N GLU A 454 28.60 -45.97 -26.01
CA GLU A 454 27.16 -46.20 -26.20
C GLU A 454 26.43 -44.90 -26.59
N PRO A 455 25.32 -44.99 -27.35
CA PRO A 455 24.74 -43.87 -28.07
C PRO A 455 23.68 -43.10 -27.27
N ARG A 456 23.41 -41.87 -27.73
CA ARG A 456 22.38 -40.95 -27.22
C ARG A 456 20.96 -41.46 -27.53
N PRO A 457 19.96 -41.20 -26.67
CA PRO A 457 18.57 -41.42 -27.04
C PRO A 457 18.01 -40.23 -27.83
N GLU A 458 17.16 -40.59 -28.79
CA GLU A 458 16.53 -39.77 -29.82
C GLU A 458 15.37 -38.92 -29.30
N GLU A 459 15.21 -37.74 -29.91
CA GLU A 459 13.99 -36.92 -29.88
C GLU A 459 12.86 -37.63 -30.62
N GLN A 460 11.73 -37.87 -29.95
CA GLN A 460 10.49 -38.24 -30.62
C GLN A 460 9.76 -36.98 -31.09
N ALA A 461 9.68 -36.84 -32.42
CA ALA A 461 8.78 -35.95 -33.12
C ALA A 461 7.39 -36.61 -33.25
N ALA A 462 6.35 -35.86 -32.90
CA ALA A 462 5.01 -35.98 -33.47
C ALA A 462 4.61 -34.53 -33.81
N GLY A 463 4.22 -34.14 -35.02
CA GLY A 463 3.63 -34.91 -36.11
C GLY A 463 2.21 -34.40 -36.33
N HIS A 464 2.04 -33.19 -36.86
CA HIS A 464 0.87 -32.85 -37.67
C HIS A 464 1.11 -31.63 -38.55
N ASP A 465 1.06 -31.89 -39.85
CA ASP A 465 1.11 -30.93 -40.95
C ASP A 465 -0.31 -30.39 -41.27
N PRO A 466 -0.42 -29.36 -42.14
CA PRO A 466 -1.52 -28.41 -42.19
C PRO A 466 -2.49 -28.66 -43.35
N THR A 467 -3.66 -28.00 -43.31
CA THR A 467 -4.40 -27.63 -44.53
C THR A 467 -5.09 -26.26 -44.42
N PRO A 468 -5.35 -25.58 -45.56
CA PRO A 468 -5.58 -24.13 -45.65
C PRO A 468 -6.98 -23.72 -46.17
N GLY A 469 -7.26 -22.41 -46.12
CA GLY A 469 -8.37 -21.73 -46.82
C GLY A 469 -9.71 -21.79 -46.10
N GLY A 470 -10.59 -20.79 -46.09
CA GLY A 470 -10.65 -19.49 -46.75
C GLY A 470 -12.08 -18.94 -46.56
N ASP A 471 -12.20 -17.61 -46.63
CA ASP A 471 -13.38 -16.80 -46.96
C ASP A 471 -14.59 -16.63 -46.01
N ALA A 472 -14.99 -15.34 -45.96
CA ALA A 472 -16.35 -14.80 -45.88
C ALA A 472 -17.11 -15.00 -44.55
N SER A 473 -18.09 -14.21 -44.13
CA SER A 473 -18.68 -12.90 -44.44
C SER A 473 -19.77 -12.75 -43.35
N GLU A 474 -20.10 -11.52 -42.96
CA GLU A 474 -21.41 -11.10 -42.43
C GLU A 474 -22.05 -11.88 -41.24
N ALA A 475 -22.13 -11.21 -40.09
CA ALA A 475 -23.37 -10.74 -39.45
C ALA A 475 -23.10 -10.29 -38.00
#